data_AF-A0A1F2RDM0-F1
#
_entry.id   AF-A0A1F2RDM0-F1
#
_cell.length_a   1.000
_cell.length_b   1.000
_cell.length_c   1.000
_cell.angle_alpha   90.00
_cell.angle_beta   90.00
_cell.angle_gamma   90.00
#
_symmetry.space_group_name_H-M   'P 1'
#
loop_
_entity.id
_entity.type
_entity.pdbx_description
1 polymer ?
#
loop_
_entity_poly.entity_id
_entity_poly.type
_entity_poly.pdbx_seq_one_letter_code
_entity_poly.pdbx_strand_id
1 'polypeptide(L)'
;MQQKNSGKRIRNLLFWVLALPIFVYAFSTGPIPAVTGGFGEPTCNQAGCHVGIALNGGPGSVVISAPDTYTSGATVPIAVTVSDPNQRRWGFELSVRTQPNGQQAGTLVPGGDGFTQIVSEGGIQYIEHTFSGTRNGTTQGASFNFNWQAPPTSAGPVVFHVAANAANGDFNNTGDRIYSSSKTVQPQQSAPAAPSVNDGGVLNSASYNIASTTVAPGTIAIIFGTNLTANGTSCVPPDCNPTLGQDGKLGTTMAGAQVKVNGAPVPIFYALPLQLAVQIPTELTGTSATVEVTVNGQTSAARTVLMETQTPGIYTNLSTGSGPGSITHADGSLVTVQNPAHRGEFIIIYGTGLGAVNPPVATGILPGNSGTEPHRTVTQVTVTIDGINVPADFAGLAGCCAGLNQINVLVPQTTRIGNDIAVRLTMGTKQSNPVIMAVGDSAPAPPPDPGGDYGY
;
A
#
# COMPACT_ATOMS: atom_id res chain seq x y z
N MET A 1 -13.63 49.90 -67.41
CA MET A 1 -12.90 49.54 -66.17
C MET A 1 -13.31 48.13 -65.76
N GLN A 2 -12.30 47.25 -65.72
CA GLN A 2 -12.19 45.90 -65.14
C GLN A 2 -13.25 44.80 -65.41
N GLN A 3 -12.79 43.80 -66.17
CA GLN A 3 -13.42 42.50 -66.44
C GLN A 3 -13.11 41.46 -65.35
N LYS A 4 -14.06 40.52 -65.19
CA LYS A 4 -14.07 39.39 -64.27
C LYS A 4 -14.01 38.07 -65.07
N ASN A 5 -13.19 37.13 -64.56
CA ASN A 5 -13.26 35.67 -64.63
C ASN A 5 -13.30 34.90 -65.98
N SER A 6 -12.33 33.98 -66.10
CA SER A 6 -12.51 32.50 -66.14
C SER A 6 -11.65 31.83 -67.23
N GLY A 7 -10.49 31.33 -66.81
CA GLY A 7 -9.50 30.67 -67.66
C GLY A 7 -9.67 29.15 -67.76
N LYS A 8 -9.81 28.70 -69.02
CA LYS A 8 -9.09 27.60 -69.70
C LYS A 8 -9.03 26.18 -69.07
N ARG A 9 -9.96 25.36 -69.59
CA ARG A 9 -9.80 24.04 -70.24
C ARG A 9 -8.50 23.23 -69.99
N ILE A 10 -8.77 22.08 -69.39
CA ILE A 10 -8.00 20.83 -69.24
C ILE A 10 -7.30 20.39 -70.54
N ARG A 11 -6.01 20.02 -70.42
CA ARG A 11 -5.28 19.21 -71.39
C ARG A 11 -4.55 18.07 -70.65
N ASN A 12 -4.95 16.85 -70.97
CA ASN A 12 -4.36 15.60 -70.50
C ASN A 12 -2.84 15.58 -70.71
N LEU A 13 -2.07 15.38 -69.64
CA LEU A 13 -0.73 14.83 -69.69
C LEU A 13 -0.73 13.54 -68.86
N LEU A 14 -0.69 12.40 -69.56
CA LEU A 14 -0.35 11.10 -68.97
C LEU A 14 1.07 11.19 -68.40
N PHE A 15 1.21 11.05 -67.08
CA PHE A 15 2.48 10.65 -66.47
C PHE A 15 2.47 9.14 -66.29
N TRP A 16 3.25 8.46 -67.13
CA TRP A 16 3.67 7.09 -66.91
C TRP A 16 4.59 7.05 -65.69
N VAL A 17 4.06 6.65 -64.53
CA VAL A 17 4.89 6.16 -63.44
C VAL A 17 5.28 4.74 -63.82
N LEU A 18 6.53 4.57 -64.25
CA LEU A 18 7.18 3.26 -64.33
C LEU A 18 7.14 2.64 -62.92
N ALA A 19 6.24 1.69 -62.70
CA ALA A 19 6.33 0.76 -61.59
C ALA A 19 7.54 -0.14 -61.87
N LEU A 20 8.68 0.21 -61.28
CA LEU A 20 9.79 -0.72 -61.13
C LEU A 20 9.29 -1.86 -60.22
N PRO A 21 9.21 -3.11 -60.71
CA PRO A 21 8.94 -4.23 -59.82
C PRO A 21 10.12 -4.33 -58.85
N ILE A 22 9.88 -4.02 -57.58
CA ILE A 22 10.82 -4.35 -56.52
C ILE A 22 10.84 -5.88 -56.49
N PHE A 23 11.90 -6.48 -57.01
CA PHE A 23 12.18 -7.89 -56.78
C PHE A 23 12.51 -8.04 -55.28
N VAL A 24 11.53 -8.44 -54.49
CA VAL A 24 11.68 -8.70 -53.05
C VAL A 24 12.21 -10.13 -52.90
N TYR A 25 13.49 -10.24 -52.55
CA TYR A 25 14.15 -11.52 -52.32
C TYR A 25 13.78 -12.08 -50.94
N ALA A 26 13.29 -13.32 -50.87
CA ALA A 26 13.22 -14.08 -49.63
C ALA A 26 14.61 -14.62 -49.30
N PHE A 27 15.23 -14.12 -48.23
CA PHE A 27 16.59 -14.47 -47.85
C PHE A 27 16.59 -15.72 -46.97
N SER A 28 17.22 -16.78 -47.45
CA SER A 28 17.42 -18.01 -46.66
C SER A 28 18.42 -17.86 -45.52
N THR A 29 19.05 -16.70 -45.39
CA THR A 29 20.02 -16.35 -44.34
C THR A 29 19.40 -15.52 -43.23
N GLY A 30 18.07 -15.51 -43.10
CA GLY A 30 17.32 -14.62 -42.20
C GLY A 30 16.49 -13.60 -42.98
N PRO A 31 15.26 -13.27 -42.56
CA PRO A 31 14.43 -12.25 -43.20
C PRO A 31 15.05 -10.85 -43.10
N ILE A 32 14.42 -9.88 -43.76
CA ILE A 32 14.68 -8.48 -43.42
C ILE A 32 14.14 -8.18 -42.01
N PRO A 33 14.81 -7.30 -41.23
CA PRO A 33 14.31 -6.94 -39.92
C PRO A 33 12.91 -6.28 -39.97
N ALA A 34 12.20 -6.31 -38.84
CA ALA A 34 10.92 -5.63 -38.62
C ALA A 34 9.73 -6.20 -39.42
N VAL A 35 9.65 -7.53 -39.55
CA VAL A 35 8.53 -8.26 -40.16
C VAL A 35 7.84 -9.22 -39.19
N THR A 36 7.80 -8.87 -37.90
CA THR A 36 7.25 -9.72 -36.83
C THR A 36 5.71 -9.68 -36.72
N GLY A 37 5.05 -8.71 -37.36
CA GLY A 37 3.62 -8.43 -37.18
C GLY A 37 3.27 -7.69 -35.87
N GLY A 38 4.25 -7.42 -35.01
CA GLY A 38 4.07 -6.73 -33.72
C GLY A 38 4.16 -5.21 -33.86
N PHE A 39 3.43 -4.48 -33.01
CA PHE A 39 3.56 -3.01 -32.88
C PHE A 39 3.47 -2.22 -34.21
N GLY A 40 2.67 -2.69 -35.16
CA GLY A 40 2.45 -2.03 -36.46
C GLY A 40 3.38 -2.49 -37.59
N GLU A 41 4.28 -3.43 -37.33
CA GLU A 41 5.10 -4.07 -38.37
C GLU A 41 4.26 -5.00 -39.25
N PRO A 42 4.58 -5.13 -40.55
CA PRO A 42 4.00 -6.17 -41.38
C PRO A 42 4.52 -7.56 -40.96
N THR A 43 3.88 -8.61 -41.45
CA THR A 43 4.49 -9.96 -41.54
C THR A 43 5.05 -10.20 -42.94
N CYS A 44 5.87 -11.23 -43.14
CA CYS A 44 6.34 -11.60 -44.49
C CYS A 44 5.20 -11.90 -45.47
N ASN A 45 4.00 -12.26 -44.99
CA ASN A 45 2.81 -12.42 -45.81
C ASN A 45 2.25 -11.07 -46.28
N GLN A 46 2.16 -10.10 -45.37
CA GLN A 46 1.65 -8.76 -45.65
C GLN A 46 2.63 -7.90 -46.45
N ALA A 47 3.93 -8.13 -46.29
CA ALA A 47 4.99 -7.49 -47.07
C ALA A 47 5.11 -8.07 -48.50
N GLY A 48 4.31 -9.07 -48.86
CA GLY A 48 4.32 -9.70 -50.18
C GLY A 48 5.52 -10.62 -50.44
N CYS A 49 6.29 -10.98 -49.40
CA CYS A 49 7.43 -11.88 -49.51
C CYS A 49 6.99 -13.33 -49.72
N HIS A 50 5.85 -13.73 -49.16
CA HIS A 50 5.21 -15.03 -49.36
C HIS A 50 3.71 -14.86 -49.63
N VAL A 51 3.25 -15.37 -50.76
CA VAL A 51 1.93 -15.02 -51.33
C VAL A 51 1.09 -16.26 -51.64
N GLY A 52 -0.23 -16.06 -51.75
CA GLY A 52 -1.19 -17.09 -52.15
C GLY A 52 -1.89 -17.82 -50.99
N ILE A 53 -1.36 -17.74 -49.76
CA ILE A 53 -2.00 -18.25 -48.55
C ILE A 53 -2.08 -17.11 -47.53
N ALA A 54 -3.24 -16.94 -46.88
CA ALA A 54 -3.41 -15.92 -45.86
C ALA A 54 -2.55 -16.22 -44.62
N LEU A 55 -2.15 -15.17 -43.88
CA LEU A 55 -1.50 -15.29 -42.57
C LEU A 55 -2.26 -16.27 -41.65
N ASN A 56 -1.52 -17.18 -41.01
CA ASN A 56 -2.05 -18.27 -40.19
C ASN A 56 -2.96 -19.27 -40.95
N GLY A 57 -2.90 -19.28 -42.28
CA GLY A 57 -3.63 -20.24 -43.10
C GLY A 57 -2.95 -21.63 -43.16
N GLY A 58 -3.77 -22.68 -43.23
CA GLY A 58 -3.31 -24.08 -43.33
C GLY A 58 -3.24 -24.82 -41.99
N PRO A 59 -2.76 -26.08 -41.98
CA PRO A 59 -2.73 -26.95 -40.81
C PRO A 59 -1.59 -26.67 -39.80
N GLY A 60 -0.66 -25.78 -40.12
CA GLY A 60 0.50 -25.49 -39.27
C GLY A 60 0.25 -24.45 -38.18
N SER A 61 1.31 -24.12 -37.42
CA SER A 61 1.30 -23.11 -36.37
C SER A 61 2.71 -22.64 -35.99
N VAL A 62 2.79 -21.53 -35.25
CA VAL A 62 3.98 -21.12 -34.50
C VAL A 62 3.63 -20.93 -33.02
N VAL A 63 4.47 -21.46 -32.13
CA VAL A 63 4.30 -21.38 -30.68
C VAL A 63 5.56 -20.81 -30.04
N ILE A 64 5.38 -19.87 -29.12
CA ILE A 64 6.44 -19.30 -28.28
C ILE A 64 6.41 -20.00 -26.91
N SER A 65 7.49 -20.69 -26.56
CA SER A 65 7.73 -21.18 -25.21
C SER A 65 8.57 -20.13 -24.45
N ALA A 66 7.91 -19.43 -23.53
CA ALA A 66 8.49 -18.44 -22.62
C ALA A 66 7.80 -18.57 -21.24
N PRO A 67 8.39 -18.07 -20.13
CA PRO A 67 7.71 -18.07 -18.84
C PRO A 67 6.49 -17.13 -18.84
N ASP A 68 5.61 -17.28 -17.85
CA ASP A 68 4.47 -16.36 -17.67
C ASP A 68 4.85 -15.08 -16.91
N THR A 69 5.92 -15.16 -16.11
CA THR A 69 6.51 -14.02 -15.41
C THR A 69 8.02 -13.94 -15.60
N TYR A 70 8.61 -12.75 -15.42
CA TYR A 70 10.06 -12.54 -15.45
C TYR A 70 10.57 -11.85 -14.18
N THR A 71 11.73 -12.29 -13.68
CA THR A 71 12.51 -11.55 -12.69
C THR A 71 13.46 -10.60 -13.42
N SER A 72 13.55 -9.34 -12.99
CA SER A 72 14.44 -8.35 -13.62
C SER A 72 15.89 -8.82 -13.69
N GLY A 73 16.52 -8.66 -14.86
CA GLY A 73 17.90 -9.07 -15.13
C GLY A 73 18.14 -10.57 -15.32
N ALA A 74 17.14 -11.43 -15.06
CA ALA A 74 17.28 -12.88 -15.20
C ALA A 74 17.36 -13.30 -16.67
N THR A 75 18.21 -14.29 -16.97
CA THR A 75 18.27 -14.94 -18.28
C THR A 75 17.43 -16.21 -18.27
N VAL A 76 16.53 -16.34 -19.23
CA VAL A 76 15.64 -17.50 -19.38
C VAL A 76 15.73 -18.08 -20.79
N PRO A 77 15.63 -19.42 -20.93
CA PRO A 77 15.57 -20.05 -22.24
C PRO A 77 14.21 -19.78 -22.90
N ILE A 78 14.24 -19.53 -24.21
CA ILE A 78 13.08 -19.31 -25.06
C ILE A 78 13.16 -20.29 -26.23
N ALA A 79 12.02 -20.83 -26.63
CA ALA A 79 11.91 -21.64 -27.84
C ALA A 79 10.79 -21.13 -28.75
N VAL A 80 11.08 -20.99 -30.04
CA VAL A 80 10.08 -20.77 -31.08
C VAL A 80 9.95 -22.06 -31.87
N THR A 81 8.76 -22.68 -31.81
CA THR A 81 8.47 -23.92 -32.54
C THR A 81 7.52 -23.62 -33.68
N VAL A 82 7.95 -23.94 -34.90
CA VAL A 82 7.16 -23.84 -36.13
C VAL A 82 6.82 -25.25 -36.57
N SER A 83 5.55 -25.53 -36.86
CA SER A 83 5.09 -26.86 -37.28
C SER A 83 4.16 -26.76 -38.46
N ASP A 84 4.33 -27.61 -39.47
CA ASP A 84 3.35 -27.83 -40.53
C ASP A 84 3.60 -29.21 -41.16
N PRO A 85 2.59 -30.09 -41.27
CA PRO A 85 2.77 -31.43 -41.82
C PRO A 85 3.16 -31.46 -43.31
N ASN A 86 2.88 -30.39 -44.05
CA ASN A 86 3.08 -30.31 -45.50
C ASN A 86 4.34 -29.52 -45.88
N GLN A 87 5.10 -29.00 -44.91
CA GLN A 87 6.28 -28.17 -45.14
C GLN A 87 7.55 -28.87 -44.67
N ARG A 88 8.69 -28.39 -45.17
CA ARG A 88 9.98 -29.07 -45.00
C ARG A 88 11.17 -28.15 -44.74
N ARG A 89 10.93 -26.85 -44.58
CA ARG A 89 11.95 -25.84 -44.34
C ARG A 89 11.36 -24.73 -43.47
N TRP A 90 12.18 -24.20 -42.56
CA TRP A 90 11.66 -23.42 -41.43
C TRP A 90 12.37 -22.10 -41.31
N GLY A 91 11.65 -21.06 -40.89
CA GLY A 91 12.23 -19.77 -40.59
C GLY A 91 11.36 -19.02 -39.59
N PHE A 92 11.94 -18.04 -38.94
CA PHE A 92 11.24 -17.11 -38.08
C PHE A 92 12.01 -15.81 -37.93
N GLU A 93 11.29 -14.81 -37.42
CA GLU A 93 11.79 -13.59 -36.81
C GLU A 93 10.96 -13.30 -35.55
N LEU A 94 11.63 -12.93 -34.46
CA LEU A 94 10.99 -12.56 -33.20
C LEU A 94 11.59 -11.28 -32.61
N SER A 95 10.74 -10.42 -32.06
CA SER A 95 11.13 -9.27 -31.23
C SER A 95 10.51 -9.35 -29.84
N VAL A 96 11.14 -8.69 -28.85
CA VAL A 96 10.63 -8.57 -27.48
C VAL A 96 10.54 -7.10 -27.10
N ARG A 97 9.33 -6.62 -26.80
CA ARG A 97 9.06 -5.19 -26.62
C ARG A 97 8.19 -4.87 -25.41
N THR A 98 8.34 -3.69 -24.84
CA THR A 98 7.55 -3.20 -23.70
C THR A 98 6.15 -2.78 -24.14
N GLN A 99 5.15 -2.98 -23.27
CA GLN A 99 3.84 -2.35 -23.41
C GLN A 99 3.76 -1.04 -22.63
N PRO A 100 2.99 -0.03 -23.12
CA PRO A 100 2.36 0.03 -24.44
C PRO A 100 3.29 0.58 -25.54
N ASN A 101 4.49 1.02 -25.18
CA ASN A 101 5.32 1.92 -26.00
C ASN A 101 6.20 1.23 -27.06
N GLY A 102 6.24 -0.10 -27.10
CA GLY A 102 6.95 -0.85 -28.13
C GLY A 102 8.47 -0.72 -28.12
N GLN A 103 9.06 -0.29 -27.00
CA GLN A 103 10.52 -0.18 -26.86
C GLN A 103 11.16 -1.55 -26.67
N GLN A 104 12.45 -1.70 -26.99
CA GLN A 104 13.18 -2.94 -26.74
C GLN A 104 13.05 -3.37 -25.27
N ALA A 105 12.69 -4.63 -25.03
CA ALA A 105 12.55 -5.19 -23.69
C ALA A 105 13.59 -6.28 -23.44
N GLY A 106 14.67 -5.90 -22.76
CA GLY A 106 15.76 -6.83 -22.42
C GLY A 106 16.66 -7.12 -23.61
N THR A 107 17.38 -8.24 -23.55
CA THR A 107 18.40 -8.60 -24.53
C THR A 107 18.18 -10.02 -25.03
N LEU A 108 18.04 -10.18 -26.33
CA LEU A 108 18.04 -11.49 -27.00
C LEU A 108 19.47 -11.99 -27.14
N VAL A 109 19.68 -13.30 -27.00
CA VAL A 109 20.99 -13.96 -27.10
C VAL A 109 20.83 -15.21 -27.97
N PRO A 110 21.55 -15.34 -29.11
CA PRO A 110 21.42 -16.51 -29.98
C PRO A 110 21.76 -17.82 -29.28
N GLY A 111 21.12 -18.91 -29.73
CA GLY A 111 21.48 -20.26 -29.32
C GLY A 111 22.90 -20.65 -29.74
N GLY A 112 23.54 -21.50 -28.94
CA GLY A 112 24.90 -22.00 -29.21
C GLY A 112 24.99 -23.05 -30.33
N ASP A 113 23.86 -23.47 -30.90
CA ASP A 113 23.77 -24.44 -31.99
C ASP A 113 23.99 -23.82 -33.39
N GLY A 114 24.09 -22.49 -33.47
CA GLY A 114 24.28 -21.76 -34.72
C GLY A 114 23.04 -21.69 -35.60
N PHE A 115 21.85 -22.02 -35.09
CA PHE A 115 20.59 -21.95 -35.84
C PHE A 115 19.87 -20.60 -35.77
N THR A 116 20.30 -19.74 -34.86
CA THR A 116 19.74 -18.39 -34.67
C THR A 116 20.81 -17.32 -34.74
N GLN A 117 20.42 -16.11 -35.12
CA GLN A 117 21.27 -14.91 -35.14
C GLN A 117 20.43 -13.67 -34.79
N ILE A 118 21.09 -12.55 -34.53
CA ILE A 118 20.41 -11.29 -34.21
C ILE A 118 20.75 -10.23 -35.25
N VAL A 119 19.72 -9.50 -35.66
CA VAL A 119 19.81 -8.27 -36.43
C VAL A 119 19.14 -7.16 -35.61
N SER A 120 19.60 -5.92 -35.75
CA SER A 120 19.03 -4.77 -35.04
C SER A 120 18.63 -3.68 -36.02
N GLU A 121 17.41 -3.16 -35.86
CA GLU A 121 16.90 -2.01 -36.62
C GLU A 121 16.03 -1.15 -35.73
N GLY A 122 16.13 0.18 -35.86
CA GLY A 122 15.30 1.12 -35.10
C GLY A 122 15.44 1.02 -33.58
N GLY A 123 16.58 0.50 -33.08
CA GLY A 123 16.82 0.28 -31.64
C GLY A 123 16.21 -1.00 -31.08
N ILE A 124 15.70 -1.89 -31.94
CA ILE A 124 15.04 -3.14 -31.57
C ILE A 124 15.89 -4.31 -32.06
N GLN A 125 16.02 -5.34 -31.22
CA GLN A 125 16.64 -6.60 -31.65
C GLN A 125 15.59 -7.54 -32.21
N TYR A 126 15.94 -8.15 -33.33
CA TYR A 126 15.20 -9.23 -33.95
C TYR A 126 16.09 -10.46 -33.90
N ILE A 127 15.60 -11.53 -33.28
CA ILE A 127 16.25 -12.84 -33.36
C ILE A 127 15.57 -13.64 -34.46
N GLU A 128 16.39 -14.21 -35.32
CA GLU A 128 15.94 -14.88 -36.53
C GLU A 128 16.76 -16.14 -36.78
N HIS A 129 16.35 -16.91 -37.78
CA HIS A 129 17.04 -18.12 -38.21
C HIS A 129 18.30 -17.80 -39.03
N THR A 130 19.30 -18.69 -38.95
CA THR A 130 20.43 -18.75 -39.90
C THR A 130 20.10 -19.67 -41.07
N PHE A 131 20.95 -19.70 -42.09
CA PHE A 131 20.82 -20.65 -43.19
C PHE A 131 20.81 -22.11 -42.73
N SER A 132 21.72 -22.49 -41.82
CA SER A 132 21.74 -23.82 -41.19
C SER A 132 20.47 -24.06 -40.37
N GLY A 133 19.97 -23.02 -39.68
CA GLY A 133 18.71 -23.06 -38.94
C GLY A 133 17.48 -23.37 -39.79
N THR A 134 17.53 -23.11 -41.11
CA THR A 134 16.39 -23.42 -42.00
C THR A 134 16.08 -24.91 -42.09
N ARG A 135 17.07 -25.77 -41.81
CA ARG A 135 16.92 -27.22 -41.68
C ARG A 135 16.13 -27.85 -42.85
N ASN A 136 16.47 -27.45 -44.08
CA ASN A 136 15.79 -27.89 -45.29
C ASN A 136 15.77 -29.44 -45.37
N GLY A 137 14.60 -29.99 -45.64
CA GLY A 137 14.34 -31.43 -45.66
C GLY A 137 13.78 -31.99 -44.35
N THR A 138 13.78 -31.21 -43.27
CA THR A 138 13.17 -31.61 -41.99
C THR A 138 11.66 -31.45 -42.09
N THR A 139 10.89 -32.54 -41.99
CA THR A 139 9.42 -32.54 -42.06
C THR A 139 8.77 -32.27 -40.71
N GLN A 140 7.47 -31.95 -40.71
CA GLN A 140 6.58 -31.76 -39.54
C GLN A 140 6.83 -30.49 -38.71
N GLY A 141 8.08 -30.08 -38.52
CA GLY A 141 8.38 -28.84 -37.81
C GLY A 141 9.81 -28.73 -37.33
N ALA A 142 10.13 -27.58 -36.74
CA ALA A 142 11.42 -27.33 -36.13
C ALA A 142 11.32 -26.31 -34.99
N SER A 143 12.22 -26.42 -34.02
CA SER A 143 12.30 -25.51 -32.86
C SER A 143 13.61 -24.72 -32.86
N PHE A 144 13.53 -23.42 -32.63
CA PHE A 144 14.66 -22.50 -32.54
C PHE A 144 14.83 -22.10 -31.07
N ASN A 145 15.95 -22.51 -30.47
CA ASN A 145 16.23 -22.28 -29.06
C ASN A 145 17.24 -21.15 -28.91
N PHE A 146 16.97 -20.23 -27.99
CA PHE A 146 17.82 -19.09 -27.69
C PHE A 146 17.54 -18.62 -26.26
N ASN A 147 18.28 -17.62 -25.78
CA ASN A 147 18.06 -17.05 -24.46
C ASN A 147 17.54 -15.61 -24.55
N TRP A 148 16.77 -15.21 -23.55
CA TRP A 148 16.37 -13.82 -23.33
C TRP A 148 16.79 -13.40 -21.93
N GLN A 149 17.55 -12.32 -21.83
CA GLN A 149 17.80 -11.62 -20.57
C GLN A 149 16.75 -10.54 -20.37
N ALA A 150 15.96 -10.67 -19.31
CA ALA A 150 14.95 -9.69 -18.96
C ALA A 150 15.55 -8.31 -18.63
N PRO A 151 14.80 -7.20 -18.79
CA PRO A 151 15.25 -5.86 -18.41
C PRO A 151 15.83 -5.83 -16.98
N PRO A 152 16.96 -5.10 -16.74
CA PRO A 152 17.59 -5.04 -15.42
C PRO A 152 16.72 -4.33 -14.37
N THR A 153 15.78 -3.50 -14.82
CA THR A 153 14.71 -2.90 -14.02
C THR A 153 13.37 -3.24 -14.64
N SER A 154 12.35 -3.57 -13.84
CA SER A 154 11.02 -3.90 -14.36
C SER A 154 10.51 -2.82 -15.32
N ALA A 155 10.16 -3.23 -16.54
CA ALA A 155 9.65 -2.36 -17.58
C ALA A 155 8.12 -2.48 -17.77
N GLY A 156 7.45 -3.08 -16.77
CA GLY A 156 6.06 -3.50 -16.92
C GLY A 156 5.91 -4.77 -17.78
N PRO A 157 4.71 -5.03 -18.33
CA PRO A 157 4.48 -6.16 -19.22
C PRO A 157 5.36 -6.07 -20.48
N VAL A 158 5.93 -7.20 -20.89
CA VAL A 158 6.71 -7.32 -22.13
C VAL A 158 6.03 -8.32 -23.08
N VAL A 159 6.15 -8.11 -24.38
CA VAL A 159 5.49 -8.94 -25.39
C VAL A 159 6.51 -9.47 -26.38
N PHE A 160 6.52 -10.79 -26.52
CA PHE A 160 7.21 -11.51 -27.58
C PHE A 160 6.29 -11.56 -28.79
N HIS A 161 6.74 -11.06 -29.94
CA HIS A 161 6.01 -11.17 -31.21
C HIS A 161 6.83 -11.97 -32.19
N VAL A 162 6.22 -12.97 -32.83
CA VAL A 162 6.88 -13.84 -33.80
C VAL A 162 6.11 -13.89 -35.11
N ALA A 163 6.84 -13.86 -36.22
CA ALA A 163 6.39 -14.32 -37.52
C ALA A 163 7.30 -15.47 -37.97
N ALA A 164 6.72 -16.55 -38.49
CA ALA A 164 7.41 -17.76 -38.88
C ALA A 164 7.03 -18.19 -40.29
N ASN A 165 8.00 -18.69 -41.04
CA ASN A 165 7.80 -19.29 -42.36
C ASN A 165 7.92 -20.81 -42.26
N ALA A 166 6.89 -21.51 -42.72
CA ALA A 166 6.91 -22.93 -43.02
C ALA A 166 6.89 -23.10 -44.54
N ALA A 167 8.06 -23.40 -45.10
CA ALA A 167 8.32 -23.39 -46.54
C ALA A 167 8.34 -24.80 -47.15
N ASN A 168 7.92 -24.89 -48.41
CA ASN A 168 7.77 -26.16 -49.14
C ASN A 168 9.12 -26.65 -49.74
N GLY A 169 10.16 -25.81 -49.67
CA GLY A 169 11.52 -26.12 -50.10
C GLY A 169 11.74 -26.08 -51.61
N ASP A 170 10.81 -25.50 -52.40
CA ASP A 170 10.91 -25.39 -53.86
C ASP A 170 11.67 -24.14 -54.35
N PHE A 171 12.14 -23.30 -53.41
CA PHE A 171 12.84 -22.03 -53.65
C PHE A 171 12.00 -20.91 -54.27
N ASN A 172 10.67 -21.05 -54.27
CA ASN A 172 9.72 -19.99 -54.63
C ASN A 172 9.05 -19.40 -53.39
N ASN A 173 8.29 -18.31 -53.61
CA ASN A 173 7.52 -17.64 -52.56
C ASN A 173 6.05 -18.10 -52.47
N THR A 174 5.62 -18.98 -53.37
CA THR A 174 4.28 -19.56 -53.40
C THR A 174 4.28 -20.92 -52.73
N GLY A 175 3.17 -21.27 -52.06
CA GLY A 175 3.07 -22.53 -51.32
C GLY A 175 3.70 -22.51 -49.93
N ASP A 176 4.49 -21.48 -49.62
CA ASP A 176 4.97 -21.16 -48.27
C ASP A 176 3.82 -20.65 -47.37
N ARG A 177 3.89 -20.95 -46.08
CA ARG A 177 2.88 -20.55 -45.10
C ARG A 177 3.49 -19.74 -43.98
N ILE A 178 2.91 -18.56 -43.74
CA ILE A 178 3.36 -17.67 -42.68
C ILE A 178 2.42 -17.82 -41.48
N TYR A 179 3.03 -18.07 -40.32
CA TYR A 179 2.36 -18.14 -39.03
C TYR A 179 2.83 -16.98 -38.15
N SER A 180 1.94 -16.42 -37.34
CA SER A 180 2.31 -15.42 -36.33
C SER A 180 1.65 -15.72 -35.00
N SER A 181 2.34 -15.34 -33.93
CA SER A 181 1.86 -15.48 -32.56
C SER A 181 2.49 -14.42 -31.67
N SER A 182 1.93 -14.24 -30.48
CA SER A 182 2.53 -13.41 -29.45
C SER A 182 2.33 -14.00 -28.07
N LYS A 183 3.24 -13.66 -27.15
CA LYS A 183 3.14 -14.01 -25.72
C LYS A 183 3.52 -12.81 -24.87
N THR A 184 2.60 -12.41 -23.99
CA THR A 184 2.86 -11.40 -22.96
C THR A 184 3.43 -12.06 -21.73
N VAL A 185 4.52 -11.51 -21.19
CA VAL A 185 5.18 -11.95 -19.95
C VAL A 185 5.11 -10.81 -18.94
N GLN A 186 4.61 -11.11 -17.74
CA GLN A 186 4.43 -10.11 -16.68
C GLN A 186 5.70 -9.98 -15.83
N PRO A 187 6.02 -8.79 -15.27
CA PRO A 187 7.05 -8.72 -14.26
C PRO A 187 6.61 -9.52 -13.03
N GLN A 188 7.51 -10.32 -12.46
CA GLN A 188 7.28 -11.01 -11.21
C GLN A 188 7.11 -9.97 -10.10
N GLN A 189 5.92 -9.91 -9.50
CA GLN A 189 5.68 -9.07 -8.33
C GLN A 189 6.37 -9.71 -7.11
N SER A 190 7.15 -8.93 -6.37
CA SER A 190 7.59 -9.33 -5.04
C SER A 190 6.36 -9.46 -4.14
N ALA A 191 6.22 -10.58 -3.42
CA ALA A 191 5.19 -10.69 -2.40
C ALA A 191 5.31 -9.51 -1.43
N PRO A 192 4.20 -8.87 -1.01
CA PRO A 192 4.25 -7.85 0.02
C PRO A 192 4.91 -8.43 1.26
N ALA A 193 5.90 -7.72 1.81
CA ALA A 193 6.51 -8.14 3.06
C ALA A 193 5.43 -8.22 4.14
N ALA A 194 5.44 -9.31 4.91
CA ALA A 194 4.50 -9.48 6.01
C ALA A 194 4.62 -8.31 7.01
N PRO A 195 3.52 -7.90 7.67
CA PRO A 195 3.60 -6.96 8.77
C PRO A 195 4.51 -7.51 9.87
N SER A 196 5.23 -6.62 10.54
CA SER A 196 6.01 -6.98 11.72
C SER A 196 5.70 -6.04 12.87
N VAL A 197 5.56 -6.59 14.06
CA VAL A 197 5.44 -5.82 15.30
C VAL A 197 6.79 -5.86 16.00
N ASN A 198 7.27 -4.70 16.44
CA ASN A 198 8.55 -4.57 17.11
C ASN A 198 8.51 -5.24 18.49
N ASP A 199 9.65 -5.80 18.92
CA ASP A 199 9.78 -6.26 20.30
C ASP A 199 9.69 -5.07 21.26
N GLY A 200 8.88 -5.21 22.32
CA GLY A 200 8.50 -4.07 23.19
C GLY A 200 7.72 -2.95 22.50
N GLY A 201 7.23 -3.16 21.27
CA GLY A 201 6.56 -2.14 20.45
C GLY A 201 5.10 -1.89 20.78
N VAL A 202 4.51 -2.60 21.75
CA VAL A 202 3.12 -2.42 22.18
C VAL A 202 3.10 -1.67 23.51
N LEU A 203 2.71 -0.39 23.46
CA LEU A 203 2.86 0.55 24.58
C LEU A 203 1.55 1.28 24.87
N ASN A 204 1.40 1.82 26.08
CA ASN A 204 0.30 2.72 26.40
C ASN A 204 0.41 4.01 25.55
N SER A 205 -0.65 4.41 24.85
CA SER A 205 -0.60 5.56 23.93
C SER A 205 -0.45 6.93 24.58
N ALA A 206 -0.71 7.04 25.88
CA ALA A 206 -0.53 8.26 26.63
C ALA A 206 0.90 8.41 27.17
N SER A 207 1.49 7.32 27.66
CA SER A 207 2.77 7.34 28.38
C SER A 207 3.94 6.69 27.64
N TYR A 208 3.69 6.02 26.52
CA TYR A 208 4.66 5.21 25.79
C TYR A 208 5.38 4.24 26.75
N ASN A 209 6.72 4.25 26.78
CA ASN A 209 7.53 3.44 27.68
C ASN A 209 8.01 4.21 28.93
N ILE A 210 7.55 5.45 29.13
CA ILE A 210 8.02 6.34 30.21
C ILE A 210 7.49 5.86 31.56
N ALA A 211 6.24 5.41 31.60
CA ALA A 211 5.60 4.94 32.83
C ALA A 211 5.71 3.43 33.02
N SER A 212 5.48 2.67 31.95
CA SER A 212 5.50 1.21 31.94
C SER A 212 5.73 0.71 30.52
N THR A 213 6.29 -0.49 30.37
CA THR A 213 6.32 -1.24 29.10
C THR A 213 5.18 -2.26 29.00
N THR A 214 4.26 -2.26 29.96
CA THR A 214 3.08 -3.14 30.01
C THR A 214 1.80 -2.40 29.63
N VAL A 215 0.77 -3.14 29.22
CA VAL A 215 -0.57 -2.60 28.95
C VAL A 215 -1.61 -3.18 29.90
N ALA A 216 -2.76 -2.53 30.04
CA ALA A 216 -3.88 -3.00 30.83
C ALA A 216 -5.12 -3.21 29.95
N PRO A 217 -6.11 -4.02 30.40
CA PRO A 217 -7.41 -4.09 29.75
C PRO A 217 -8.02 -2.70 29.56
N GLY A 218 -8.53 -2.42 28.36
CA GLY A 218 -9.12 -1.12 28.00
C GLY A 218 -8.13 -0.01 27.62
N THR A 219 -6.81 -0.22 27.77
CA THR A 219 -5.79 0.73 27.32
C THR A 219 -5.96 1.02 25.82
N ILE A 220 -5.91 2.30 25.43
CA ILE A 220 -5.58 2.68 24.05
C ILE A 220 -4.08 2.48 23.90
N ALA A 221 -3.67 1.43 23.18
CA ALA A 221 -2.27 1.08 22.98
C ALA A 221 -1.78 1.50 21.59
N ILE A 222 -0.50 1.81 21.50
CA ILE A 222 0.21 2.00 20.24
C ILE A 222 0.99 0.72 19.93
N ILE A 223 0.92 0.28 18.68
CA ILE A 223 1.71 -0.82 18.12
C ILE A 223 2.68 -0.23 17.12
N PHE A 224 3.98 -0.29 17.43
CA PHE A 224 5.07 0.07 16.53
C PHE A 224 5.55 -1.13 15.71
N GLY A 225 5.88 -0.90 14.44
CA GLY A 225 6.25 -1.98 13.54
C GLY A 225 6.60 -1.52 12.13
N THR A 226 6.52 -2.45 11.18
CA THR A 226 6.68 -2.19 9.75
C THR A 226 5.58 -2.87 8.94
N ASN A 227 5.30 -2.31 7.76
CA ASN A 227 4.24 -2.78 6.86
C ASN A 227 2.88 -2.90 7.55
N LEU A 228 2.56 -1.99 8.47
CA LEU A 228 1.34 -2.06 9.28
C LEU A 228 0.08 -1.61 8.53
N THR A 229 0.20 -1.09 7.31
CA THR A 229 -0.94 -0.68 6.47
C THR A 229 -0.78 -1.14 5.03
N ALA A 230 -1.90 -1.32 4.34
CA ALA A 230 -1.90 -1.70 2.93
C ALA A 230 -1.33 -0.55 2.08
N ASN A 231 -0.34 -0.86 1.24
CA ASN A 231 0.28 0.07 0.28
C ASN A 231 0.84 1.36 0.92
N GLY A 232 1.23 1.32 2.21
CA GLY A 232 1.74 2.50 2.91
C GLY A 232 0.68 3.58 3.17
N THR A 233 -0.60 3.23 3.14
CA THR A 233 -1.71 4.15 3.38
C THR A 233 -1.66 4.69 4.82
N SER A 234 -2.00 5.97 5.00
CA SER A 234 -2.21 6.59 6.30
C SER A 234 -3.69 6.94 6.48
N CYS A 235 -4.24 6.65 7.65
CA CYS A 235 -5.60 6.97 8.05
C CYS A 235 -5.54 7.55 9.46
N VAL A 236 -5.68 8.87 9.57
CA VAL A 236 -5.64 9.64 10.82
C VAL A 236 -6.81 10.62 10.87
N PRO A 237 -7.37 10.90 12.06
CA PRO A 237 -8.35 11.97 12.23
C PRO A 237 -7.79 13.36 11.83
N PRO A 238 -8.64 14.29 11.37
CA PRO A 238 -10.08 14.12 11.13
C PRO A 238 -10.41 13.49 9.76
N ASP A 239 -9.42 13.35 8.87
CA ASP A 239 -9.63 12.88 7.49
C ASP A 239 -10.10 11.42 7.41
N CYS A 240 -9.80 10.64 8.46
CA CYS A 240 -10.20 9.25 8.59
C CYS A 240 -10.50 8.94 10.05
N ASN A 241 -11.78 8.69 10.36
CA ASN A 241 -12.24 8.43 11.72
C ASN A 241 -12.74 6.98 11.88
N PRO A 242 -12.58 6.37 13.07
CA PRO A 242 -13.25 5.13 13.39
C PRO A 242 -14.76 5.26 13.22
N THR A 243 -15.40 4.25 12.64
CA THR A 243 -16.85 4.18 12.47
C THR A 243 -17.45 3.07 13.31
N LEU A 244 -18.71 3.24 13.70
CA LEU A 244 -19.49 2.20 14.35
C LEU A 244 -20.06 1.26 13.29
N GLY A 245 -19.90 -0.05 13.52
CA GLY A 245 -20.59 -1.10 12.78
C GLY A 245 -22.06 -1.19 13.14
N GLN A 246 -22.79 -2.04 12.42
CA GLN A 246 -24.21 -2.32 12.70
C GLN A 246 -24.44 -2.97 14.07
N ASP A 247 -23.40 -3.59 14.63
CA ASP A 247 -23.38 -4.16 15.98
C ASP A 247 -23.12 -3.11 17.09
N GLY A 248 -22.99 -1.84 16.72
CA GLY A 248 -22.74 -0.74 17.66
C GLY A 248 -21.31 -0.70 18.19
N LYS A 249 -20.37 -1.44 17.59
CA LYS A 249 -18.95 -1.48 17.97
C LYS A 249 -18.08 -0.73 16.97
N LEU A 250 -16.97 -0.18 17.46
CA LEU A 250 -15.94 0.41 16.61
C LEU A 250 -15.33 -0.62 15.67
N GLY A 251 -15.10 -0.21 14.42
CA GLY A 251 -14.51 -1.06 13.38
C GLY A 251 -13.13 -1.60 13.75
N THR A 252 -12.88 -2.86 13.39
CA THR A 252 -11.62 -3.58 13.66
C THR A 252 -10.71 -3.70 12.43
N THR A 253 -11.02 -2.94 11.37
CA THR A 253 -10.23 -2.87 10.14
C THR A 253 -10.04 -1.41 9.75
N MET A 254 -8.81 -1.00 9.47
CA MET A 254 -8.48 0.38 9.07
C MET A 254 -7.23 0.40 8.20
N ALA A 255 -7.25 1.13 7.08
CA ALA A 255 -6.14 1.18 6.11
C ALA A 255 -5.61 -0.21 5.68
N GLY A 256 -6.51 -1.21 5.58
CA GLY A 256 -6.18 -2.60 5.26
C GLY A 256 -5.53 -3.41 6.39
N ALA A 257 -5.35 -2.81 7.57
CA ALA A 257 -4.84 -3.45 8.77
C ALA A 257 -5.96 -4.06 9.61
N GLN A 258 -5.71 -5.26 10.16
CA GLN A 258 -6.48 -5.87 11.23
C GLN A 258 -5.53 -6.25 12.36
N VAL A 259 -5.95 -6.04 13.60
CA VAL A 259 -5.17 -6.43 14.78
C VAL A 259 -5.98 -7.42 15.60
N LYS A 260 -5.31 -8.47 16.09
CA LYS A 260 -5.87 -9.41 17.05
C LYS A 260 -5.07 -9.41 18.33
N VAL A 261 -5.76 -9.51 19.46
CA VAL A 261 -5.18 -9.72 20.79
C VAL A 261 -5.76 -11.00 21.38
N ASN A 262 -4.93 -12.00 21.69
CA ASN A 262 -5.34 -13.37 22.02
C ASN A 262 -6.36 -13.95 21.01
N GLY A 263 -6.16 -13.65 19.71
CA GLY A 263 -7.05 -14.09 18.63
C GLY A 263 -8.35 -13.26 18.46
N ALA A 264 -8.70 -12.38 19.41
CA ALA A 264 -9.88 -11.52 19.31
C ALA A 264 -9.56 -10.24 18.52
N PRO A 265 -10.36 -9.86 17.51
CA PRO A 265 -10.14 -8.64 16.74
C PRO A 265 -10.38 -7.40 17.62
N VAL A 266 -9.55 -6.37 17.46
CA VAL A 266 -9.63 -5.14 18.26
C VAL A 266 -9.93 -3.90 17.43
N PRO A 267 -10.65 -2.91 18.00
CA PRO A 267 -10.84 -1.61 17.37
C PRO A 267 -9.52 -0.91 17.04
N ILE A 268 -9.47 -0.25 15.88
CA ILE A 268 -8.34 0.59 15.46
C ILE A 268 -8.80 2.06 15.44
N PHE A 269 -8.08 2.93 16.14
CA PHE A 269 -8.38 4.36 16.25
C PHE A 269 -7.74 5.17 15.12
N TYR A 270 -6.52 4.80 14.73
CA TYR A 270 -5.83 5.33 13.55
C TYR A 270 -4.79 4.32 13.06
N ALA A 271 -4.37 4.46 11.80
CA ALA A 271 -3.41 3.57 11.17
C ALA A 271 -2.38 4.35 10.32
N LEU A 272 -1.09 4.14 10.62
CA LEU A 272 0.06 4.65 9.89
C LEU A 272 0.97 3.48 9.49
N PRO A 273 1.80 3.61 8.44
CA PRO A 273 2.64 2.51 7.94
C PRO A 273 3.57 1.87 9.00
N LEU A 274 3.94 2.65 10.01
CA LEU A 274 4.86 2.24 11.10
C LEU A 274 4.18 2.20 12.49
N GLN A 275 2.89 2.54 12.57
CA GLN A 275 2.21 2.69 13.86
C GLN A 275 0.70 2.47 13.76
N LEU A 276 0.12 1.68 14.67
CA LEU A 276 -1.33 1.55 14.84
C LEU A 276 -1.73 1.99 16.24
N ALA A 277 -2.89 2.63 16.41
CA ALA A 277 -3.53 2.80 17.72
C ALA A 277 -4.73 1.88 17.85
N VAL A 278 -4.77 1.06 18.90
CA VAL A 278 -5.82 0.06 19.10
C VAL A 278 -6.35 0.07 20.53
N GLN A 279 -7.55 -0.45 20.74
CA GLN A 279 -8.05 -0.73 22.08
C GLN A 279 -7.61 -2.12 22.53
N ILE A 280 -6.87 -2.22 23.64
CA ILE A 280 -6.65 -3.51 24.30
C ILE A 280 -7.98 -4.00 24.86
N PRO A 281 -8.40 -5.26 24.60
CA PRO A 281 -9.72 -5.70 25.00
C PRO A 281 -9.95 -5.58 26.51
N THR A 282 -11.12 -5.09 26.89
CA THR A 282 -11.50 -4.88 28.30
C THR A 282 -11.77 -6.20 29.03
N GLU A 283 -12.04 -7.27 28.28
CA GLU A 283 -12.35 -8.61 28.80
C GLU A 283 -11.09 -9.46 29.07
N LEU A 284 -9.89 -8.96 28.74
CA LEU A 284 -8.65 -9.71 28.96
C LEU A 284 -8.36 -9.93 30.45
N THR A 285 -7.84 -11.12 30.74
CA THR A 285 -7.37 -11.54 32.07
C THR A 285 -5.98 -12.15 31.95
N GLY A 286 -5.24 -12.21 33.06
CA GLY A 286 -3.89 -12.77 33.12
C GLY A 286 -2.78 -11.71 33.03
N THR A 287 -1.53 -12.18 32.97
CA THR A 287 -0.31 -11.35 33.04
C THR A 287 0.35 -11.13 31.68
N SER A 288 -0.23 -11.66 30.60
CA SER A 288 0.28 -11.50 29.23
C SER A 288 -0.80 -11.77 28.17
N ALA A 289 -0.63 -11.19 26.99
CA ALA A 289 -1.42 -11.48 25.80
C ALA A 289 -0.55 -11.56 24.55
N THR A 290 -1.06 -12.15 23.47
CA THR A 290 -0.40 -12.18 22.16
C THR A 290 -1.05 -11.19 21.20
N VAL A 291 -0.24 -10.38 20.51
CA VAL A 291 -0.66 -9.42 19.49
C VAL A 291 -0.21 -9.90 18.12
N GLU A 292 -1.13 -9.88 17.16
CA GLU A 292 -0.89 -10.20 15.75
C GLU A 292 -1.49 -9.10 14.87
N VAL A 293 -0.78 -8.73 13.80
CA VAL A 293 -1.27 -7.78 12.80
C VAL A 293 -1.39 -8.51 11.46
N THR A 294 -2.52 -8.34 10.78
CA THR A 294 -2.76 -8.85 9.44
C THR A 294 -2.94 -7.71 8.46
N VAL A 295 -2.19 -7.72 7.36
CA VAL A 295 -2.26 -6.74 6.26
C VAL A 295 -2.18 -7.49 4.94
N ASN A 296 -3.07 -7.20 3.98
CA ASN A 296 -3.09 -7.86 2.66
C ASN A 296 -3.11 -9.41 2.72
N GLY A 297 -3.79 -9.98 3.72
CA GLY A 297 -3.85 -11.43 3.95
C GLY A 297 -2.60 -12.06 4.56
N GLN A 298 -1.54 -11.27 4.81
CA GLN A 298 -0.32 -11.71 5.50
C GLN A 298 -0.40 -11.35 6.99
N THR A 299 -0.10 -12.31 7.86
CA THR A 299 -0.13 -12.12 9.32
C THR A 299 1.28 -12.08 9.88
N SER A 300 1.53 -11.17 10.81
CA SER A 300 2.81 -11.08 11.52
C SER A 300 3.06 -12.31 12.38
N ALA A 301 4.30 -12.53 12.80
CA ALA A 301 4.54 -13.39 13.96
C ALA A 301 3.81 -12.82 15.20
N ALA A 302 3.28 -13.69 16.04
CA ALA A 302 2.68 -13.29 17.31
C ALA A 302 3.73 -12.63 18.22
N ARG A 303 3.36 -11.52 18.84
CA ARG A 303 4.17 -10.82 19.86
C ARG A 303 3.54 -10.93 21.22
N THR A 304 4.31 -11.42 22.19
CA THR A 304 3.87 -11.47 23.58
C THR A 304 4.01 -10.09 24.19
N VAL A 305 2.96 -9.61 24.82
CA VAL A 305 2.90 -8.35 25.54
C VAL A 305 2.58 -8.66 26.99
N LEU A 306 3.35 -8.09 27.91
CA LEU A 306 3.09 -8.22 29.34
C LEU A 306 1.92 -7.32 29.75
N MET A 307 1.10 -7.85 30.65
CA MET A 307 -0.11 -7.19 31.13
C MET A 307 -0.11 -6.99 32.63
N GLU A 308 -0.76 -5.90 33.03
CA GLU A 308 -1.05 -5.53 34.41
C GLU A 308 -2.53 -5.15 34.51
N THR A 309 -3.09 -5.15 35.72
CA THR A 309 -4.50 -4.80 35.91
C THR A 309 -4.79 -3.32 35.65
N GLN A 310 -3.78 -2.46 35.82
CA GLN A 310 -3.80 -1.04 35.45
C GLN A 310 -2.39 -0.54 35.11
N THR A 311 -2.30 0.32 34.10
CA THR A 311 -1.09 0.99 33.65
C THR A 311 -1.43 2.44 33.30
N PRO A 312 -1.73 3.29 34.32
CA PRO A 312 -2.25 4.63 34.06
C PRO A 312 -1.25 5.45 33.24
N GLY A 313 -1.75 6.20 32.25
CA GLY A 313 -0.98 7.17 31.48
C GLY A 313 -1.79 8.45 31.29
N ILE A 314 -1.15 9.61 31.42
CA ILE A 314 -1.75 10.92 31.16
C ILE A 314 -1.33 11.36 29.75
N TYR A 315 -2.31 11.71 28.90
CA TYR A 315 -2.01 12.24 27.57
C TYR A 315 -1.31 13.58 27.69
N THR A 316 -0.49 13.92 26.71
CA THR A 316 0.23 15.20 26.64
C THR A 316 -0.10 15.92 25.36
N ASN A 317 -0.08 17.25 25.37
CA ASN A 317 -0.49 18.07 24.22
C ASN A 317 0.34 17.81 22.94
N LEU A 318 1.58 17.33 23.10
CA LEU A 318 2.48 16.99 21.99
C LEU A 318 2.50 15.49 21.66
N SER A 319 1.69 14.67 22.33
CA SER A 319 1.64 13.22 22.14
C SER A 319 3.00 12.54 22.27
N THR A 320 3.82 12.95 23.25
CA THR A 320 5.13 12.35 23.54
C THR A 320 5.17 11.63 24.89
N GLY A 321 4.12 11.76 25.70
CA GLY A 321 4.07 11.27 27.08
C GLY A 321 4.88 12.11 28.06
N SER A 322 5.40 13.27 27.65
CA SER A 322 6.08 14.24 28.52
C SER A 322 5.66 15.67 28.21
N GLY A 323 5.87 16.57 29.17
CA GLY A 323 5.52 18.00 29.04
C GLY A 323 4.08 18.29 29.49
N PRO A 324 3.45 19.35 28.93
CA PRO A 324 2.10 19.74 29.32
C PRO A 324 1.08 18.62 29.11
N GLY A 325 0.35 18.30 30.17
CA GLY A 325 -0.73 17.31 30.13
C GLY A 325 -1.90 17.79 29.28
N SER A 326 -2.64 16.84 28.70
CA SER A 326 -3.96 17.07 28.13
C SER A 326 -4.94 17.24 29.28
N ILE A 327 -5.00 18.47 29.79
CA ILE A 327 -5.75 18.88 30.95
C ILE A 327 -6.62 20.06 30.53
N THR A 328 -7.90 20.01 30.84
CA THR A 328 -8.85 21.08 30.52
C THR A 328 -9.50 21.63 31.78
N HIS A 329 -10.02 22.85 31.68
CA HIS A 329 -10.98 23.37 32.64
C HIS A 329 -12.32 22.61 32.51
N ALA A 330 -13.26 22.88 33.42
CA ALA A 330 -14.57 22.26 33.42
C ALA A 330 -15.41 22.57 32.16
N ASP A 331 -15.12 23.68 31.47
CA ASP A 331 -15.77 24.07 30.21
C ASP A 331 -15.16 23.39 28.96
N GLY A 332 -14.11 22.58 29.14
CA GLY A 332 -13.40 21.88 28.07
C GLY A 332 -12.29 22.70 27.41
N SER A 333 -12.09 23.96 27.78
CA SER A 333 -10.93 24.74 27.31
C SER A 333 -9.62 24.19 27.88
N LEU A 334 -8.55 24.22 27.09
CA LEU A 334 -7.27 23.63 27.48
C LEU A 334 -6.56 24.48 28.54
N VAL A 335 -6.00 23.82 29.56
CA VAL A 335 -5.09 24.43 30.52
C VAL A 335 -3.75 24.70 29.83
N THR A 336 -3.37 25.97 29.76
CA THR A 336 -2.14 26.43 29.11
C THR A 336 -1.48 27.53 29.95
N VAL A 337 -0.30 28.00 29.57
CA VAL A 337 0.31 29.15 30.25
C VAL A 337 -0.53 30.43 30.08
N GLN A 338 -1.27 30.55 28.98
CA GLN A 338 -2.13 31.69 28.67
C GLN A 338 -3.54 31.55 29.27
N ASN A 339 -3.91 30.34 29.66
CA ASN A 339 -5.17 30.00 30.32
C ASN A 339 -4.86 28.99 31.45
N PRO A 340 -4.21 29.44 32.53
CA PRO A 340 -3.71 28.54 33.56
C PRO A 340 -4.85 28.07 34.47
N ALA A 341 -4.70 26.88 35.05
CA ALA A 341 -5.65 26.40 36.03
C ALA A 341 -5.66 27.29 37.28
N HIS A 342 -6.80 27.40 37.93
CA HIS A 342 -6.98 28.20 39.14
C HIS A 342 -7.04 27.34 40.39
N ARG A 343 -6.44 27.83 41.48
CA ARG A 343 -6.61 27.21 42.80
C ARG A 343 -8.09 27.11 43.17
N GLY A 344 -8.52 25.93 43.61
CA GLY A 344 -9.90 25.68 44.03
C GLY A 344 -10.88 25.40 42.89
N GLU A 345 -10.44 25.35 41.63
CA GLU A 345 -11.29 24.91 40.54
C GLU A 345 -11.16 23.41 40.28
N PHE A 346 -12.15 22.85 39.58
CA PHE A 346 -12.04 21.50 39.02
C PHE A 346 -11.40 21.55 37.64
N ILE A 347 -10.38 20.72 37.46
CA ILE A 347 -9.80 20.41 36.16
C ILE A 347 -10.15 18.98 35.75
N ILE A 348 -10.04 18.72 34.45
CA ILE A 348 -10.26 17.42 33.84
C ILE A 348 -8.94 16.95 33.22
N ILE A 349 -8.44 15.80 33.65
CA ILE A 349 -7.23 15.17 33.13
C ILE A 349 -7.63 14.00 32.23
N TYR A 350 -7.09 13.95 31.01
CA TYR A 350 -7.33 12.87 30.07
C TYR A 350 -6.20 11.85 30.07
N GLY A 351 -6.56 10.57 30.02
CA GLY A 351 -5.59 9.48 30.06
C GLY A 351 -6.11 8.17 29.49
N THR A 352 -5.34 7.09 29.67
CA THR A 352 -5.76 5.73 29.34
C THR A 352 -5.06 4.70 30.23
N GLY A 353 -5.57 3.47 30.26
CA GLY A 353 -4.97 2.35 31.01
C GLY A 353 -5.29 2.33 32.50
N LEU A 354 -6.40 2.95 32.90
CA LEU A 354 -6.85 2.93 34.30
C LEU A 354 -7.48 1.58 34.73
N GLY A 355 -7.62 0.63 33.80
CA GLY A 355 -8.10 -0.72 34.06
C GLY A 355 -9.63 -0.83 34.10
N ALA A 356 -10.12 -1.80 34.85
CA ALA A 356 -11.55 -2.13 34.91
C ALA A 356 -12.42 -1.00 35.48
N VAL A 357 -13.64 -0.87 34.94
CA VAL A 357 -14.66 0.08 35.38
C VAL A 357 -15.95 -0.61 35.80
N ASN A 358 -16.75 0.06 36.63
CA ASN A 358 -18.08 -0.38 37.06
C ASN A 358 -19.10 0.77 36.84
N PRO A 359 -20.17 0.57 36.04
CA PRO A 359 -20.48 -0.64 35.26
C PRO A 359 -19.45 -0.92 34.15
N PRO A 360 -19.20 -2.19 33.78
CA PRO A 360 -18.21 -2.55 32.76
C PRO A 360 -18.67 -2.15 31.35
N VAL A 361 -17.73 -1.82 30.47
CA VAL A 361 -17.96 -1.51 29.05
C VAL A 361 -17.20 -2.52 28.18
N ALA A 362 -17.91 -3.17 27.27
CA ALA A 362 -17.31 -4.14 26.35
C ALA A 362 -16.39 -3.46 25.32
N THR A 363 -15.42 -4.22 24.80
CA THR A 363 -14.49 -3.74 23.78
C THR A 363 -15.21 -3.18 22.55
N GLY A 364 -14.76 -2.01 22.09
CA GLY A 364 -15.31 -1.29 20.94
C GLY A 364 -16.62 -0.55 21.18
N ILE A 365 -17.22 -0.62 22.38
CA ILE A 365 -18.44 0.13 22.70
C ILE A 365 -18.10 1.53 23.21
N LEU A 366 -18.84 2.54 22.73
CA LEU A 366 -18.75 3.90 23.27
C LEU A 366 -19.47 3.98 24.63
N PRO A 367 -18.83 4.51 25.69
CA PRO A 367 -19.43 4.57 27.03
C PRO A 367 -20.75 5.35 27.08
N GLY A 368 -20.86 6.45 26.34
CA GLY A 368 -22.05 7.31 26.26
C GLY A 368 -23.28 6.68 25.61
N ASN A 369 -23.15 5.50 25.00
CA ASN A 369 -24.27 4.74 24.45
C ASN A 369 -24.97 3.85 25.49
N SER A 370 -24.53 3.85 26.76
CA SER A 370 -25.04 2.93 27.79
C SER A 370 -26.26 3.46 28.56
N GLY A 371 -26.56 4.77 28.55
CA GLY A 371 -27.71 5.35 29.27
C GLY A 371 -27.73 5.11 30.79
N THR A 372 -26.59 4.76 31.39
CA THR A 372 -26.44 4.33 32.80
C THR A 372 -25.49 5.22 33.59
N GLU A 373 -25.39 4.98 34.91
CA GLU A 373 -24.44 5.60 35.83
C GLU A 373 -23.00 5.73 35.27
N PRO A 374 -22.23 6.77 35.66
CA PRO A 374 -20.87 6.96 35.17
C PRO A 374 -19.97 5.73 35.38
N HIS A 375 -19.26 5.32 34.33
CA HIS A 375 -18.34 4.17 34.35
C HIS A 375 -17.05 4.45 35.14
N ARG A 376 -17.11 4.34 36.47
CA ARG A 376 -16.00 4.65 37.39
C ARG A 376 -14.98 3.53 37.45
N THR A 377 -13.71 3.87 37.63
CA THR A 377 -12.65 2.87 37.84
C THR A 377 -12.90 2.08 39.12
N VAL A 378 -12.64 0.77 39.09
CA VAL A 378 -12.75 -0.09 40.29
C VAL A 378 -11.66 0.24 41.30
N THR A 379 -10.44 0.49 40.82
CA THR A 379 -9.32 0.96 41.64
C THR A 379 -9.41 2.47 41.80
N GLN A 380 -9.27 2.97 43.03
CA GLN A 380 -9.29 4.40 43.32
C GLN A 380 -8.07 5.11 42.70
N VAL A 381 -8.30 6.30 42.16
CA VAL A 381 -7.26 7.18 41.62
C VAL A 381 -6.94 8.28 42.62
N THR A 382 -5.66 8.45 42.92
CA THR A 382 -5.13 9.65 43.59
C THR A 382 -4.31 10.44 42.59
N VAL A 383 -4.54 11.74 42.51
CA VAL A 383 -3.76 12.68 41.71
C VAL A 383 -2.77 13.39 42.64
N THR A 384 -1.49 13.38 42.31
CA THR A 384 -0.49 14.22 42.98
C THR A 384 -0.34 15.50 42.16
N ILE A 385 -0.67 16.66 42.74
CA ILE A 385 -0.49 18.00 42.14
C ILE A 385 0.52 18.76 43.00
N ASP A 386 1.67 19.11 42.45
CA ASP A 386 2.75 19.82 43.17
C ASP A 386 3.21 19.09 44.46
N GLY A 387 3.20 17.75 44.43
CA GLY A 387 3.51 16.91 45.61
C GLY A 387 2.33 16.74 46.60
N ILE A 388 1.20 17.42 46.37
CA ILE A 388 0.00 17.30 47.20
C ILE A 388 -0.88 16.17 46.65
N ASN A 389 -1.20 15.19 47.48
CA ASN A 389 -2.12 14.11 47.10
C ASN A 389 -3.58 14.57 47.21
N VAL A 390 -4.31 14.42 46.12
CA VAL A 390 -5.72 14.79 45.98
C VAL A 390 -6.49 13.57 45.49
N PRO A 391 -7.50 13.08 46.22
CA PRO A 391 -8.38 12.04 45.70
C PRO A 391 -9.14 12.59 44.48
N ALA A 392 -9.24 11.79 43.42
CA ALA A 392 -10.07 12.16 42.29
C ALA A 392 -11.55 12.17 42.69
N ASP A 393 -12.28 13.21 42.32
CA ASP A 393 -13.75 13.29 42.50
C ASP A 393 -14.47 12.34 41.53
N PHE A 394 -13.94 12.27 40.31
CA PHE A 394 -14.29 11.28 39.31
C PHE A 394 -13.05 10.71 38.66
N ALA A 395 -13.04 9.40 38.44
CA ALA A 395 -12.11 8.72 37.55
C ALA A 395 -12.85 7.59 36.85
N GLY A 396 -12.82 7.56 35.53
CA GLY A 396 -13.64 6.62 34.75
C GLY A 396 -13.40 6.72 33.25
N LEU A 397 -14.26 6.07 32.46
CA LEU A 397 -14.25 6.23 31.00
C LEU A 397 -14.89 7.57 30.61
N ALA A 398 -14.29 8.26 29.64
CA ALA A 398 -14.88 9.43 29.02
C ALA A 398 -16.08 9.02 28.16
N GLY A 399 -17.19 9.75 28.26
CA GLY A 399 -18.45 9.38 27.59
C GLY A 399 -18.34 9.23 26.07
N CYS A 400 -17.47 10.00 25.42
CA CYS A 400 -17.36 10.02 23.96
C CYS A 400 -16.70 8.78 23.36
N CYS A 401 -15.84 8.08 24.13
CA CYS A 401 -14.69 7.44 23.51
C CYS A 401 -14.31 6.14 24.23
N ALA A 402 -14.26 5.04 23.48
CA ALA A 402 -13.80 3.75 23.99
C ALA A 402 -12.32 3.84 24.42
N GLY A 403 -12.00 3.39 25.64
CA GLY A 403 -10.63 3.34 26.19
C GLY A 403 -10.03 4.68 26.63
N LEU A 404 -10.68 5.82 26.33
CA LEU A 404 -10.28 7.12 26.85
C LEU A 404 -10.80 7.25 28.29
N ASN A 405 -9.92 7.64 29.20
CA ASN A 405 -10.28 7.91 30.58
C ASN A 405 -10.31 9.41 30.87
N GLN A 406 -11.21 9.78 31.78
CA GLN A 406 -11.37 11.13 32.30
C GLN A 406 -11.21 11.10 33.82
N ILE A 407 -10.45 12.05 34.36
CA ILE A 407 -10.24 12.23 35.80
C ILE A 407 -10.57 13.68 36.17
N ASN A 408 -11.57 13.88 37.04
CA ASN A 408 -11.90 15.20 37.57
C ASN A 408 -11.26 15.36 38.94
N VAL A 409 -10.54 16.46 39.14
CA VAL A 409 -9.84 16.73 40.40
C VAL A 409 -9.86 18.20 40.75
N LEU A 410 -10.03 18.50 42.03
CA LEU A 410 -9.95 19.85 42.57
C LEU A 410 -8.48 20.27 42.69
N VAL A 411 -8.10 21.41 42.12
CA VAL A 411 -6.77 21.99 42.32
C VAL A 411 -6.67 22.51 43.77
N PRO A 412 -5.74 22.00 44.62
CA PRO A 412 -5.64 22.46 46.01
C PRO A 412 -5.39 23.96 46.12
N GLN A 413 -5.99 24.59 47.13
CA GLN A 413 -5.76 26.01 47.45
C GLN A 413 -4.29 26.32 47.77
N THR A 414 -3.53 25.32 48.23
CA THR A 414 -2.12 25.42 48.58
C THR A 414 -1.16 25.12 47.42
N THR A 415 -1.66 24.78 46.23
CA THR A 415 -0.82 24.48 45.05
C THR A 415 0.03 25.69 44.68
N ARG A 416 1.32 25.54 44.39
CA ARG A 416 2.16 26.65 43.91
C ARG A 416 1.62 27.24 42.60
N ILE A 417 1.83 28.54 42.40
CA ILE A 417 1.60 29.22 41.11
C ILE A 417 2.86 29.06 40.26
N GLY A 418 2.69 28.66 39.01
CA GLY A 418 3.80 28.40 38.11
C GLY A 418 3.36 27.68 36.84
N ASN A 419 4.27 27.59 35.87
CA ASN A 419 4.02 26.95 34.58
C ASN A 419 4.48 25.49 34.50
N ASP A 420 5.04 24.98 35.60
CA ASP A 420 5.72 23.70 35.71
C ASP A 420 5.18 22.84 36.86
N ILE A 421 3.89 22.99 37.18
CA ILE A 421 3.28 22.26 38.29
C ILE A 421 3.17 20.79 37.91
N ALA A 422 3.89 19.93 38.62
CA ALA A 422 3.93 18.50 38.35
C ALA A 422 2.59 17.83 38.70
N VAL A 423 2.10 16.99 37.79
CA VAL A 423 0.86 16.21 37.93
C VAL A 423 1.14 14.74 37.64
N ARG A 424 0.59 13.86 38.48
CA ARG A 424 0.75 12.41 38.32
C ARG A 424 -0.44 11.63 38.88
N LEU A 425 -0.80 10.53 38.23
CA LEU A 425 -1.80 9.58 38.75
C LEU A 425 -1.12 8.47 39.54
N THR A 426 -1.75 8.03 40.63
CA THR A 426 -1.38 6.83 41.40
C THR A 426 -2.61 5.95 41.60
N MET A 427 -2.46 4.65 41.29
CA MET A 427 -3.49 3.60 41.46
C MET A 427 -2.83 2.36 42.06
N GLY A 428 -3.00 2.16 43.38
CA GLY A 428 -2.22 1.16 44.12
C GLY A 428 -0.72 1.47 44.03
N THR A 429 0.08 0.52 43.53
CA THR A 429 1.53 0.70 43.32
C THR A 429 1.90 1.22 41.93
N LYS A 430 0.91 1.40 41.04
CA LYS A 430 1.13 1.83 39.66
C LYS A 430 0.97 3.34 39.54
N GLN A 431 1.76 3.96 38.68
CA GLN A 431 1.80 5.40 38.53
C GLN A 431 1.94 5.80 37.06
N SER A 432 1.41 6.97 36.69
CA SER A 432 1.51 7.49 35.32
C SER A 432 2.86 8.08 34.99
N ASN A 433 3.05 8.42 33.72
CA ASN A 433 4.07 9.39 33.31
C ASN A 433 3.84 10.71 34.07
N PRO A 434 4.92 11.41 34.48
CA PRO A 434 4.80 12.76 35.01
C PRO A 434 4.46 13.73 33.88
N VAL A 435 3.49 14.61 34.11
CA VAL A 435 3.19 15.73 33.22
C VAL A 435 3.25 17.04 34.01
N ILE A 436 3.21 18.16 33.31
CA ILE A 436 3.10 19.49 33.94
C ILE A 436 1.80 20.17 33.55
N MET A 437 1.37 21.12 34.37
CA MET A 437 0.32 22.08 34.05
C MET A 437 0.70 23.49 34.54
N ALA A 438 0.05 24.51 33.99
CA ALA A 438 0.15 25.86 34.51
C ALA A 438 -0.93 26.11 35.57
N VAL A 439 -0.55 26.78 36.65
CA VAL A 439 -1.46 27.22 37.73
C VAL A 439 -1.25 28.71 37.96
N GLY A 440 -2.34 29.48 37.93
CA GLY A 440 -2.40 30.91 38.18
C GLY A 440 -3.17 31.25 39.46
N ASP A 441 -3.20 32.55 39.80
CA ASP A 441 -4.10 33.08 40.83
C ASP A 441 -5.57 32.81 40.47
N SER A 442 -6.49 32.80 41.45
CA SER A 442 -7.93 32.58 41.24
C SER A 442 -8.51 33.46 40.11
N ALA A 443 -9.45 32.92 39.33
CA ALA A 443 -10.14 33.64 38.25
C ALA A 443 -10.60 35.06 38.69
N PRO A 444 -10.58 36.06 37.79
CA PRO A 444 -11.12 37.38 38.12
C PRO A 444 -12.57 37.24 38.61
N ALA A 445 -12.91 37.92 39.71
CA ALA A 445 -14.29 37.99 40.16
C ALA A 445 -15.20 38.44 38.99
N PRO A 446 -16.42 37.89 38.86
CA PRO A 446 -17.38 38.42 37.91
C PRO A 446 -17.53 39.94 38.15
N PRO A 447 -17.67 40.75 37.08
CA PRO A 447 -17.82 42.19 37.24
C PRO A 447 -18.97 42.48 38.22
N PRO A 448 -18.82 43.48 39.12
CA PRO A 448 -19.86 43.80 40.08
C PRO A 448 -21.17 44.07 39.33
N ASP A 449 -22.23 43.41 39.77
CA ASP A 449 -23.60 43.68 39.33
C ASP A 449 -23.83 45.20 39.36
N PRO A 450 -24.13 45.85 38.23
CA PRO A 450 -24.46 47.27 38.24
C PRO A 450 -25.78 47.40 39.00
N GLY A 451 -25.67 47.63 40.30
CA GLY A 451 -26.78 47.70 41.24
C GLY A 451 -27.96 48.44 40.62
N GLY A 452 -29.04 47.71 40.42
CA GLY A 452 -30.34 48.27 40.05
C GLY A 452 -30.87 49.10 41.21
N ASP A 453 -30.49 50.38 41.24
CA ASP A 453 -31.24 51.40 41.94
C ASP A 453 -32.42 51.81 41.06
N TYR A 454 -33.55 51.09 41.20
CA TYR A 454 -34.86 51.58 40.79
C TYR A 454 -35.66 51.90 42.04
N GLY A 455 -35.29 53.01 42.69
CA GLY A 455 -36.15 53.71 43.63
C GLY A 455 -37.22 54.51 42.89
N TYR A 456 -38.48 54.16 43.18
CA TYR A 456 -39.76 54.88 42.99
C TYR A 456 -40.17 55.36 41.59
#